data_AF-A0A511BQ35-F1
#
_entry.id   AF-A0A511BQ35-F1
#
_cell.length_a   1.000
_cell.length_b   1.000
_cell.length_c   1.000
_cell.angle_alpha   90.00
_cell.angle_beta   90.00
_cell.angle_gamma   90.00
#
_symmetry.space_group_name_H-M   'P 1'
#
loop_
_entity.id
_entity.type
_entity.pdbx_description
1 polymer ?
#
loop_
_entity_poly.entity_id
_entity_poly.type
_entity_poly.pdbx_seq_one_letter_code
_entity_poly.pdbx_strand_id
1 'polypeptide(L)'
;MASDGREAFYHGTDTEGQAIRRPMSPHLDIYRFRLSMALSIGNRMAGVASALGALLAVSWLGALAQGPRSFARAQKIATNPLGRLVFLGWGVATLYHFVAGIRHLIWDSGARFEKKEIDRDGKRSLFLTGGLSVGLVAAFVTLSRIRKG
;
A
#
# COMPACT_ATOMS: atom_id res chain seq x y z
N MET A 1 -38.65 -4.49 8.93
CA MET A 1 -37.60 -4.79 9.92
C MET A 1 -36.30 -4.23 9.37
N ALA A 2 -35.66 -3.28 10.05
CA ALA A 2 -34.34 -2.79 9.67
C ALA A 2 -33.36 -3.98 9.69
N SER A 3 -32.71 -4.26 8.56
CA SER A 3 -31.81 -5.42 8.41
C SER A 3 -30.44 -5.20 9.04
N ASP A 4 -30.12 -3.97 9.45
CA ASP A 4 -28.88 -3.56 10.09
C ASP A 4 -29.18 -2.73 11.35
N GLY A 5 -28.64 -3.14 12.51
CA GLY A 5 -28.79 -2.43 13.78
C GLY A 5 -28.22 -1.01 13.76
N ARG A 6 -27.39 -0.65 12.78
CA ARG A 6 -26.89 0.71 12.57
C ARG A 6 -27.96 1.68 12.09
N GLU A 7 -28.99 1.19 11.38
CA GLU A 7 -30.08 2.04 10.91
C GLU A 7 -30.88 2.65 12.07
N ALA A 8 -30.93 1.97 13.22
CA ALA A 8 -31.59 2.47 14.42
C ALA A 8 -31.02 3.84 14.89
N PHE A 9 -29.75 4.14 14.63
CA PHE A 9 -29.15 5.44 14.96
C PHE A 9 -29.49 6.55 13.96
N TYR A 10 -29.88 6.18 12.75
CA TYR A 10 -30.29 7.12 11.70
C TYR A 10 -31.77 7.45 11.77
N HIS A 11 -32.58 6.66 12.45
CA HIS A 11 -33.99 6.99 12.70
C HIS A 11 -34.10 7.84 13.96
N GLY A 12 -34.60 9.07 13.80
CA GLY A 12 -34.91 9.96 14.92
C GLY A 12 -36.27 10.62 14.73
N THR A 13 -36.64 11.44 15.68
CA THR A 13 -37.80 12.34 15.56
C THR A 13 -37.31 13.78 15.41
N ASP A 14 -38.00 14.57 14.60
CA ASP A 14 -37.80 16.02 14.57
C ASP A 14 -38.52 16.71 15.73
N THR A 15 -38.46 18.04 15.78
CA THR A 15 -39.12 18.86 16.80
C THR A 15 -40.65 18.80 16.77
N GLU A 16 -41.25 18.32 15.68
CA GLU A 16 -42.69 18.13 15.52
C GLU A 16 -43.12 16.68 15.80
N GLY A 17 -42.18 15.81 16.14
CA GLY A 17 -42.42 14.40 16.43
C GLY A 17 -42.50 13.50 15.20
N GLN A 18 -42.15 14.01 14.01
CA GLN A 18 -42.14 13.21 12.78
C GLN A 18 -40.88 12.36 12.68
N ALA A 19 -41.02 11.14 12.18
CA ALA A 19 -39.89 10.24 11.96
C ALA A 19 -39.02 10.77 10.81
N ILE A 20 -37.76 11.10 11.10
CA ILE A 20 -36.77 11.59 10.14
C ILE A 20 -35.56 10.66 10.07
N ARG A 21 -34.91 10.65 8.90
CA ARG A 21 -33.59 10.03 8.74
C ARG A 21 -32.52 11.09 8.98
N ARG A 22 -31.76 10.95 10.07
CA ARG A 22 -30.66 11.85 10.43
C ARG A 22 -29.58 11.80 9.34
N PRO A 23 -29.08 12.96 8.86
CA PRO A 23 -27.99 12.97 7.91
C PRO A 23 -26.68 12.50 8.57
N MET A 24 -25.81 11.88 7.77
CA MET A 24 -24.46 11.56 8.21
C MET A 24 -23.64 12.86 8.34
N SER A 25 -22.93 13.02 9.46
CA SER A 25 -22.04 14.18 9.62
C SER A 25 -20.92 14.16 8.57
N PRO A 26 -20.47 15.33 8.09
CA PRO A 26 -19.31 15.40 7.20
C PRO A 26 -18.07 14.84 7.90
N HIS A 27 -17.24 14.09 7.17
CA HIS A 27 -16.09 13.38 7.76
C HIS A 27 -14.84 13.58 6.91
N LEU A 28 -14.64 12.82 5.82
CA LEU A 28 -13.40 12.90 5.01
C LEU A 28 -13.19 14.29 4.39
N ASP A 29 -14.27 14.95 3.97
CA ASP A 29 -14.20 16.21 3.24
C ASP A 29 -13.77 17.40 4.12
N ILE A 30 -14.03 17.32 5.43
CA ILE A 30 -13.74 18.40 6.38
C ILE A 30 -12.53 18.13 7.28
N TYR A 31 -12.04 16.89 7.32
CA TYR A 31 -10.99 16.51 8.25
C TYR A 31 -9.60 16.96 7.76
N ARG A 32 -8.82 17.59 8.64
CA ARG A 32 -7.46 18.02 8.29
C ARG A 32 -6.54 16.83 8.03
N PHE A 33 -6.07 16.71 6.80
CA PHE A 33 -5.16 15.65 6.39
C PHE A 33 -3.81 15.73 7.13
N ARG A 34 -3.30 14.58 7.59
CA ARG A 34 -2.04 14.43 8.34
C ARG A 34 -1.17 13.38 7.67
N LEU A 35 0.14 13.52 7.81
CA LEU A 35 1.10 12.58 7.25
C LEU A 35 0.86 11.13 7.73
N SER A 36 0.55 10.93 9.02
CA SER A 36 0.26 9.60 9.55
C SER A 36 -0.92 8.91 8.86
N MET A 37 -1.97 9.66 8.50
CA MET A 37 -3.12 9.15 7.74
C MET A 37 -2.72 8.77 6.31
N ALA A 38 -1.98 9.66 5.63
CA ALA A 38 -1.45 9.38 4.29
C ALA A 38 -0.62 8.09 4.27
N LEU A 39 0.27 7.94 5.26
CA LEU A 39 1.13 6.78 5.36
C LEU A 39 0.35 5.50 5.69
N SER A 40 -0.72 5.61 6.47
CA SER A 40 -1.63 4.48 6.76
C SER A 40 -2.39 4.03 5.51
N ILE A 41 -2.97 4.95 4.74
CA ILE A 41 -3.64 4.66 3.47
C ILE A 41 -2.65 4.04 2.48
N GLY A 42 -1.48 4.67 2.34
CA GLY A 42 -0.39 4.15 1.51
C GLY A 42 0.02 2.74 1.91
N ASN A 43 0.02 2.40 3.20
CA ASN A 43 0.39 1.05 3.65
C ASN A 43 -0.62 -0.02 3.21
N ARG A 44 -1.91 0.33 3.24
CA ARG A 44 -2.97 -0.56 2.73
C ARG A 44 -2.84 -0.76 1.22
N MET A 45 -2.67 0.34 0.47
CA MET A 45 -2.49 0.27 -0.98
C MET A 45 -1.24 -0.52 -1.38
N ALA A 46 -0.13 -0.28 -0.69
CA ALA A 46 1.12 -0.99 -0.91
C ALA A 46 1.00 -2.49 -0.57
N GLY A 47 0.29 -2.85 0.50
CA GLY A 47 -0.01 -4.24 0.83
C GLY A 47 -0.80 -4.96 -0.26
N VAL A 48 -1.83 -4.32 -0.82
CA VAL A 48 -2.58 -4.85 -1.97
C VAL A 48 -1.67 -5.01 -3.19
N ALA A 49 -0.88 -3.98 -3.52
CA ALA A 49 0.07 -4.03 -4.63
C ALA A 49 1.12 -5.14 -4.44
N SER A 50 1.61 -5.34 -3.22
CA SER A 50 2.54 -6.41 -2.87
C SER A 50 1.93 -7.80 -3.06
N ALA A 51 0.69 -8.00 -2.62
CA ALA A 51 -0.03 -9.26 -2.81
C ALA A 51 -0.26 -9.58 -4.29
N LEU A 52 -0.72 -8.59 -5.07
CA LEU A 52 -0.91 -8.75 -6.52
C LEU A 52 0.40 -9.03 -7.25
N GLY A 53 1.48 -8.32 -6.91
CA GLY A 53 2.78 -8.59 -7.51
C GLY A 53 3.39 -9.92 -7.08
N ALA A 54 3.08 -10.43 -5.88
CA ALA A 54 3.47 -11.78 -5.47
C ALA A 54 2.81 -12.85 -6.36
N LEU A 55 1.54 -12.67 -6.76
CA LEU A 55 0.88 -13.56 -7.74
C LEU A 55 1.57 -13.52 -9.11
N LEU A 56 2.02 -12.33 -9.54
CA LEU A 56 2.81 -12.20 -10.78
C LEU A 56 4.15 -12.93 -10.66
N ALA A 57 4.84 -12.79 -9.52
CA ALA A 57 6.11 -13.48 -9.27
C ALA A 57 5.95 -15.00 -9.24
N VAL A 58 4.91 -15.52 -8.59
CA VAL A 58 4.57 -16.95 -8.60
C VAL A 58 4.25 -17.41 -10.02
N SER A 59 3.50 -16.65 -10.80
CA SER A 59 3.19 -16.98 -12.19
C SER A 59 4.45 -17.02 -13.06
N TRP A 60 5.39 -16.10 -12.83
CA TRP A 60 6.69 -16.07 -13.51
C TRP A 60 7.56 -17.28 -13.15
N LEU A 61 7.63 -17.65 -11.86
CA LEU A 61 8.31 -18.87 -11.39
C LEU A 61 7.64 -20.14 -11.91
N GLY A 62 6.31 -20.15 -12.00
CA GLY A 62 5.55 -21.25 -12.60
C GLY A 62 5.87 -21.42 -14.10
N ALA A 63 6.08 -20.32 -14.83
CA ALA A 63 6.52 -20.38 -16.23
C ALA A 63 7.96 -20.92 -16.36
N LEU A 64 8.83 -20.62 -15.39
CA LEU A 64 10.17 -21.20 -15.31
C LEU A 64 10.12 -22.73 -15.14
N ALA A 65 9.25 -23.22 -14.25
CA ALA A 65 9.09 -24.65 -13.98
C ALA A 65 8.49 -25.43 -15.18
N GLN A 66 7.64 -24.79 -15.99
CA GLN A 66 7.02 -25.40 -17.18
C GLN A 66 7.97 -25.58 -18.37
N GLY A 67 9.21 -25.08 -18.27
CA GLY A 67 10.25 -25.28 -19.26
C GLY A 67 10.48 -24.10 -20.22
N PRO A 68 11.45 -24.24 -21.13
CA PRO A 68 12.09 -23.11 -21.81
C PRO A 68 11.14 -22.24 -22.64
N ARG A 69 10.16 -22.87 -23.32
CA ARG A 69 9.21 -22.14 -24.18
C ARG A 69 8.25 -21.26 -23.37
N SER A 70 7.77 -21.76 -22.23
CA SER A 70 6.87 -21.01 -21.34
C SER A 70 7.64 -19.86 -20.69
N PHE A 71 8.83 -20.16 -20.16
CA PHE A 71 9.70 -19.16 -19.55
C PHE A 71 10.11 -18.05 -20.51
N ALA A 72 10.43 -18.36 -21.77
CA ALA A 72 10.77 -17.35 -22.77
C ALA A 72 9.62 -16.35 -23.03
N ARG A 73 8.36 -16.79 -22.95
CA ARG A 73 7.19 -15.90 -23.06
C ARG A 73 7.08 -15.00 -21.84
N ALA A 74 7.16 -15.57 -20.64
CA ALA A 74 7.14 -14.81 -19.39
C ALA A 74 8.28 -13.78 -19.34
N GLN A 75 9.47 -14.16 -19.80
CA GLN A 75 10.63 -13.28 -19.87
C GLN A 75 10.41 -12.10 -20.83
N LYS A 76 9.79 -12.34 -22.01
CA LYS A 76 9.44 -11.24 -22.95
C LYS A 76 8.50 -10.23 -22.32
N ILE A 77 7.52 -10.69 -21.53
CA ILE A 77 6.59 -9.80 -20.81
C ILE A 77 7.33 -9.05 -19.71
N ALA A 78 8.07 -9.76 -18.85
CA ALA A 78 8.78 -9.16 -17.71
C ALA A 78 9.87 -8.16 -18.13
N THR A 79 10.49 -8.36 -19.29
CA THR A 79 11.60 -7.52 -19.77
C THR A 79 11.22 -6.42 -20.73
N ASN A 80 9.95 -6.31 -21.13
CA ASN A 80 9.50 -5.14 -21.88
C ASN A 80 9.45 -3.90 -20.95
N PRO A 81 9.40 -2.67 -21.48
CA PRO A 81 9.43 -1.45 -20.66
C PRO A 81 8.32 -1.39 -19.59
N LEU A 82 7.10 -1.81 -19.93
CA LEU A 82 5.98 -1.84 -18.99
C LEU A 82 6.16 -2.91 -17.91
N GLY A 83 6.61 -4.11 -18.29
CA GLY A 83 6.91 -5.20 -17.36
C GLY A 83 7.97 -4.77 -16.35
N ARG A 84 9.05 -4.15 -16.81
CA ARG A 84 10.10 -3.59 -15.93
C ARG A 84 9.53 -2.54 -14.99
N LEU A 85 8.69 -1.62 -15.48
CA LEU A 85 8.05 -0.61 -14.65
C LEU A 85 7.16 -1.25 -13.58
N VAL A 86 6.38 -2.28 -13.93
CA VAL A 86 5.52 -3.02 -12.99
C VAL A 86 6.36 -3.72 -11.93
N PHE A 87 7.41 -4.45 -12.31
CA PHE A 87 8.28 -5.13 -11.34
C PHE A 87 9.06 -4.16 -10.44
N LEU A 88 9.53 -3.03 -10.97
CA LEU A 88 10.16 -1.98 -10.17
C LEU A 88 9.16 -1.32 -9.22
N GLY A 89 7.97 -0.97 -9.72
CA GLY A 89 6.90 -0.40 -8.91
C GLY A 89 6.45 -1.35 -7.79
N TRP A 90 6.36 -2.66 -8.10
CA TRP A 90 6.09 -3.69 -7.11
C TRP A 90 7.20 -3.79 -6.06
N GLY A 91 8.47 -3.71 -6.45
CA GLY A 91 9.60 -3.66 -5.53
C GLY A 91 9.53 -2.46 -4.59
N VAL A 92 9.25 -1.27 -5.12
CA VAL A 92 9.08 -0.04 -4.32
C VAL A 92 7.88 -0.14 -3.37
N ALA A 93 6.73 -0.63 -3.85
CA ALA A 93 5.55 -0.85 -3.02
C ALA A 93 5.85 -1.83 -1.88
N THR A 94 6.58 -2.91 -2.16
CA THR A 94 6.96 -3.92 -1.17
C THR A 94 7.94 -3.36 -0.14
N LEU A 95 8.92 -2.54 -0.55
CA LEU A 95 9.81 -1.84 0.38
C LEU A 95 9.04 -0.85 1.27
N TYR A 96 8.10 -0.11 0.69
CA TYR A 96 7.24 0.78 1.47
C TYR A 96 6.41 0.00 2.50
N HIS A 97 5.73 -1.07 2.07
CA HIS A 97 4.91 -1.90 2.94
C HIS A 97 5.73 -2.56 4.05
N PHE A 98 6.93 -3.03 3.74
CA PHE A 98 7.86 -3.62 4.71
C PHE A 98 8.30 -2.62 5.77
N VAL A 99 8.76 -1.42 5.37
CA VAL A 99 9.18 -0.37 6.32
C VAL A 99 8.01 0.10 7.18
N ALA A 100 6.83 0.29 6.58
CA ALA A 100 5.62 0.63 7.32
C ALA A 100 5.21 -0.50 8.27
N GLY A 101 5.37 -1.77 7.87
CA GLY A 101 5.14 -2.94 8.70
C GLY A 101 6.02 -2.98 9.93
N ILE A 102 7.34 -2.70 9.80
CA ILE A 102 8.25 -2.57 10.96
C ILE A 102 7.74 -1.50 11.92
N ARG A 103 7.35 -0.33 11.39
CA ARG A 103 6.79 0.75 12.22
C ARG A 103 5.52 0.30 12.96
N HIS A 104 4.64 -0.44 12.30
CA HIS A 104 3.44 -1.00 12.92
C HIS A 104 3.79 -2.02 14.02
N LEU A 105 4.73 -2.93 13.78
CA LEU A 105 5.19 -3.89 14.79
C LEU A 105 5.79 -3.20 16.03
N ILE A 106 6.48 -2.07 15.84
CA ILE A 106 6.98 -1.24 16.96
C ILE A 106 5.81 -0.64 17.76
N TRP A 107 4.72 -0.23 17.11
CA TRP A 107 3.53 0.26 17.82
C TRP A 107 2.76 -0.88 18.49
N ASP A 108 2.67 -2.03 17.84
CA ASP A 108 1.98 -3.21 18.37
C ASP A 108 2.68 -3.80 19.61
N SER A 109 3.99 -3.55 19.79
CA SER A 109 4.70 -3.90 21.03
C SER A 109 4.35 -3.02 22.24
N GLY A 110 3.48 -2.04 22.06
CA GLY A 110 3.05 -1.11 23.10
C GLY A 110 3.91 0.16 23.21
N ALA A 111 4.79 0.42 22.24
CA ALA A 111 5.71 1.54 22.27
C ALA A 111 5.26 2.70 21.35
N ARG A 112 5.72 3.92 21.69
CA ARG A 112 5.71 5.11 20.82
C ARG A 112 4.35 5.69 20.43
N PHE A 113 3.40 5.72 21.36
CA PHE A 113 2.04 6.27 21.13
C PHE A 113 1.92 7.79 21.27
N GLU A 114 2.98 8.50 21.67
CA GLU A 114 2.92 9.96 21.72
C GLU A 114 2.85 10.56 20.31
N LYS A 115 2.05 11.63 20.14
CA LYS A 115 1.86 12.30 18.84
C LYS A 115 3.19 12.71 18.18
N LYS A 116 4.13 13.24 18.98
CA LYS A 116 5.47 13.66 18.50
C LYS A 116 6.27 12.47 17.98
N GLU A 117 6.11 11.30 18.59
CA GLU A 117 6.80 10.09 18.18
C GLU A 117 6.22 9.50 16.90
N ILE A 118 4.89 9.43 16.82
CA ILE A 118 4.18 9.00 15.60
C ILE A 118 4.56 9.86 14.40
N ASP A 119 4.62 11.19 14.57
CA ASP A 119 5.01 12.11 13.49
C ASP A 119 6.48 11.91 13.07
N ARG A 120 7.37 11.68 14.03
CA ARG A 120 8.79 11.39 13.78
C ARG A 120 8.97 10.04 13.06
N ASP A 121 8.23 9.03 13.47
CA ASP A 121 8.25 7.70 12.85
C ASP A 121 7.71 7.77 11.42
N GLY A 122 6.67 8.58 11.18
CA GLY A 122 6.20 8.91 9.84
C GLY A 122 7.30 9.45 8.93
N LYS A 123 8.03 10.48 9.38
CA LYS A 123 9.14 11.06 8.60
C LYS A 123 10.30 10.07 8.39
N ARG A 124 10.68 9.32 9.43
CA ARG A 124 11.74 8.30 9.35
C ARG A 124 11.39 7.20 8.36
N SER A 125 10.17 6.67 8.44
CA SER A 125 9.69 5.65 7.50
C SER A 125 9.73 6.15 6.06
N LEU A 126 9.27 7.38 5.81
CA LEU A 126 9.30 7.98 4.48
C LEU A 126 10.74 8.14 3.94
N PHE A 127 11.66 8.66 4.75
CA PHE A 127 13.06 8.82 4.34
C PHE A 127 13.73 7.48 4.04
N LEU A 128 13.53 6.50 4.92
CA LEU A 128 14.08 5.16 4.74
C LEU A 128 13.54 4.49 3.48
N THR A 129 12.22 4.52 3.25
CA THR A 129 11.64 3.99 2.02
C THR A 129 12.16 4.73 0.79
N GLY A 130 12.26 6.05 0.85
CA GLY A 130 12.81 6.86 -0.25
C GLY A 130 14.25 6.44 -0.60
N GLY A 131 15.12 6.33 0.41
CA GLY A 131 16.49 5.87 0.23
C GLY A 131 16.59 4.46 -0.34
N LEU A 132 15.83 3.50 0.20
CA LEU A 132 15.79 2.12 -0.31
C LEU A 132 15.26 2.06 -1.75
N SER A 133 14.25 2.86 -2.07
CA SER A 133 13.67 2.91 -3.42
C SER A 133 14.64 3.49 -4.44
N VAL A 134 15.36 4.56 -4.09
CA VAL A 134 16.42 5.12 -4.93
C VAL A 134 17.54 4.10 -5.13
N GLY A 135 17.95 3.41 -4.06
CA GLY A 135 18.95 2.34 -4.14
C GLY A 135 18.52 1.21 -5.08
N LEU A 136 17.27 0.76 -4.98
CA LEU A 136 16.69 -0.26 -5.85
C LEU A 136 16.72 0.17 -7.33
N VAL A 137 16.26 1.39 -7.61
CA VAL A 137 16.24 1.93 -8.99
C VAL A 137 17.66 2.11 -9.53
N ALA A 138 18.58 2.65 -8.73
CA ALA A 138 19.97 2.82 -9.11
C ALA A 138 20.63 1.47 -9.43
N ALA A 139 20.44 0.46 -8.57
CA ALA A 139 20.94 -0.90 -8.80
C ALA A 139 20.37 -1.47 -10.12
N PHE A 140 19.07 -1.33 -10.34
CA PHE A 140 18.43 -1.79 -11.58
C PHE A 140 19.01 -1.11 -12.83
N VAL A 141 19.20 0.21 -12.80
CA VAL A 141 19.77 0.96 -13.93
C VAL A 141 21.22 0.55 -14.18
N THR A 142 22.03 0.43 -13.14
CA THR A 142 23.43 0.01 -13.24
C THR A 142 23.54 -1.40 -13.84
N LEU A 143 22.79 -2.37 -13.31
CA LEU A 143 22.77 -3.73 -13.84
C LEU A 143 22.27 -3.79 -15.29
N SER A 144 21.28 -2.96 -15.64
CA SER A 144 20.77 -2.87 -17.01
C SER A 144 21.78 -2.28 -17.99
N ARG A 145 22.71 -1.45 -17.53
CA ARG A 145 23.82 -0.91 -18.34
C ARG A 145 24.92 -1.94 -18.53
N ILE A 146 25.32 -2.64 -17.46
CA ILE A 146 26.34 -3.71 -17.52
C ILE A 146 25.93 -4.80 -18.50
N ARG A 147 24.66 -5.22 -18.51
CA ARG A 147 24.16 -6.27 -19.42
C ARG A 147 24.15 -5.88 -20.91
N LYS A 148 24.32 -4.60 -21.22
CA LYS A 148 24.28 -4.09 -22.61
C LYS A 148 25.67 -3.82 -23.19
N GLY A 149 26.71 -3.75 -22.36
CA GLY A 149 28.12 -3.69 -22.78
C GLY A 149 28.71 -5.08 -22.84
#